data_AF-A0A455WZD5-F1
#
_entry.id   AF-A0A455WZD5-F1
#
_cell.length_a   1.000
_cell.length_b   1.000
_cell.length_c   1.000
_cell.angle_alpha   90.00
_cell.angle_beta   90.00
_cell.angle_gamma   90.00
#
_symmetry.space_group_name_H-M   'P 1'
#
loop_
_entity.id
_entity.type
_entity.pdbx_description
1 polymer ?
#
loop_
_entity_poly.entity_id
_entity_poly.type
_entity_poly.pdbx_seq_one_letter_code
_entity_poly.pdbx_strand_id
1 'polypeptide(L)'
;MKELIILAHVITDSVNAGFIPAAQRLGLSIVLLTDHAEAHRQYFNQVGLPAYPNEIVACDVFNPLAVIEMITCRAETPVAIFSNSDR
;
A
#
# COMPACT_ATOMS: atom_id res chain seq x y z
N MET A 1 -6.46 13.91 -4.29
CA MET A 1 -7.36 13.17 -3.33
C MET A 1 -6.47 12.78 -2.16
N LYS A 2 -6.88 12.85 -0.89
CA LYS A 2 -5.92 12.61 0.21
C LYS A 2 -5.34 11.20 0.13
N GLU A 3 -4.03 11.13 -0.10
CA GLU A 3 -3.32 9.87 -0.32
C GLU A 3 -2.77 9.29 0.98
N LEU A 4 -2.95 7.99 1.19
CA LEU A 4 -2.32 7.21 2.23
C LEU A 4 -1.40 6.17 1.59
N ILE A 5 -0.12 6.18 2.00
CA ILE A 5 0.85 5.19 1.57
C ILE A 5 0.97 4.10 2.64
N ILE A 6 0.93 2.84 2.22
CA ILE A 6 1.18 1.68 3.07
C ILE A 6 2.39 0.93 2.50
N LEU A 7 3.42 0.74 3.31
CA LEU A 7 4.56 -0.13 3.00
C LEU A 7 4.25 -1.54 3.50
N ALA A 8 4.33 -2.54 2.62
CA ALA A 8 4.14 -3.94 2.97
C ALA A 8 5.09 -4.84 2.19
N HIS A 9 5.73 -5.78 2.89
CA HIS A 9 6.50 -6.85 2.28
C HIS A 9 5.61 -8.06 1.96
N VAL A 10 4.89 -8.55 3.00
CA VAL A 10 4.01 -9.71 2.92
C VAL A 10 2.54 -9.33 2.79
N ILE A 11 1.78 -10.24 2.20
CA ILE A 11 0.32 -10.17 2.14
C ILE A 11 -0.24 -10.55 3.53
N THR A 12 -0.78 -9.57 4.26
CA THR A 12 -1.32 -9.79 5.62
C THR A 12 -2.78 -9.39 5.75
N ASP A 13 -3.52 -10.08 6.63
CA ASP A 13 -4.90 -9.74 6.94
C ASP A 13 -5.04 -8.34 7.54
N SER A 14 -4.06 -7.92 8.35
CA SER A 14 -3.98 -6.57 8.92
C SER A 14 -4.07 -5.50 7.84
N VAL A 15 -3.31 -5.65 6.76
CA VAL A 15 -3.32 -4.70 5.62
C VAL A 15 -4.59 -4.89 4.79
N ASN A 16 -4.87 -6.12 4.35
CA ASN A 16 -5.84 -6.42 3.31
C ASN A 16 -7.29 -6.38 3.78
N ALA A 17 -7.56 -6.89 4.98
CA ALA A 17 -8.90 -6.92 5.58
C ALA A 17 -9.10 -5.82 6.65
N GLY A 18 -8.01 -5.22 7.14
CA GLY A 18 -8.02 -4.14 8.13
C GLY A 18 -7.80 -2.75 7.53
N PHE A 19 -6.52 -2.36 7.37
CA PHE A 19 -6.11 -1.00 7.09
C PHE A 19 -6.66 -0.46 5.76
N ILE A 20 -6.53 -1.21 4.66
CA ILE A 20 -7.00 -0.78 3.34
C ILE A 20 -8.51 -0.48 3.34
N PRO A 21 -9.41 -1.42 3.71
CA PRO A 21 -10.85 -1.15 3.70
C PRO A 21 -11.24 -0.07 4.71
N ALA A 22 -10.56 0.05 5.85
CA ALA A 22 -10.83 1.11 6.82
C ALA A 22 -10.47 2.49 6.25
N ALA A 23 -9.30 2.63 5.63
CA ALA A 23 -8.84 3.89 5.05
C ALA A 23 -9.70 4.32 3.84
N GLN A 24 -10.17 3.37 3.04
CA GLN A 24 -11.12 3.66 1.95
C GLN A 24 -12.47 4.17 2.46
N ARG A 25 -13.00 3.62 3.56
CA ARG A 25 -14.21 4.16 4.21
C ARG A 25 -14.04 5.59 4.73
N LEU A 26 -12.80 6.02 4.99
CA LEU A 26 -12.47 7.41 5.34
C LEU A 26 -12.27 8.31 4.11
N GLY A 27 -12.43 7.79 2.89
CA GLY A 27 -12.27 8.54 1.64
C GLY A 27 -10.82 8.79 1.24
N LEU A 28 -9.88 7.98 1.71
CA LEU A 28 -8.46 8.06 1.34
C LEU A 28 -8.16 7.22 0.09
N SER A 29 -7.27 7.74 -0.77
CA SER A 29 -6.68 6.99 -1.89
C SER A 29 -5.50 6.18 -1.37
N ILE A 30 -5.52 4.87 -1.57
CA ILE A 30 -4.52 3.97 -0.99
C ILE A 30 -3.47 3.59 -2.03
N VAL A 31 -2.21 3.83 -1.69
CA VAL A 31 -1.05 3.39 -2.47
C VAL A 31 -0.30 2.35 -1.66
N LEU A 32 -0.18 1.14 -2.20
CA LEU A 32 0.58 0.06 -1.60
C LEU A 32 1.98 0.01 -2.23
N LEU A 33 3.00 0.34 -1.44
CA LEU A 33 4.40 0.13 -1.80
C LEU A 33 4.83 -1.25 -1.33
N THR A 34 5.39 -2.05 -2.23
CA THR A 34 5.80 -3.43 -1.93
C THR A 34 6.91 -3.90 -2.86
N ASP A 35 7.80 -4.75 -2.37
CA ASP A 35 8.82 -5.45 -3.15
C ASP A 35 8.25 -6.68 -3.89
N HIS A 36 7.00 -7.06 -3.58
CA HIS A 36 6.27 -8.18 -4.17
C HIS A 36 5.00 -7.74 -4.92
N ALA A 37 5.10 -6.70 -5.75
CA ALA A 37 3.95 -6.06 -6.40
C ALA A 37 3.10 -7.02 -7.25
N GLU A 38 3.70 -7.99 -7.95
CA GLU A 38 2.94 -8.99 -8.71
C GLU A 38 2.16 -9.95 -7.82
N ALA A 39 2.76 -10.41 -6.72
CA ALA A 39 2.07 -11.26 -5.75
C ALA A 39 0.87 -10.54 -5.13
N HIS A 40 1.04 -9.27 -4.76
CA HIS A 40 -0.05 -8.43 -4.27
C HIS A 40 -1.14 -8.22 -5.34
N ARG A 41 -0.78 -7.93 -6.60
CA ARG A 41 -1.76 -7.84 -7.70
C ARG A 41 -2.54 -9.13 -7.89
N GLN A 42 -1.86 -10.28 -7.86
CA GLN A 42 -2.51 -11.59 -7.95
C GLN A 42 -3.46 -11.84 -6.77
N TYR A 43 -3.04 -11.49 -5.55
CA TYR A 43 -3.90 -11.57 -4.37
C TYR A 43 -5.15 -10.71 -4.54
N PHE A 44 -5.01 -9.43 -4.87
CA PHE A 44 -6.14 -8.52 -4.96
C PHE A 44 -7.07 -8.76 -6.17
N ASN A 45 -6.63 -9.52 -7.17
CA ASN A 45 -7.47 -9.96 -8.28
C ASN A 45 -8.42 -11.13 -7.93
N GLN A 46 -8.35 -11.67 -6.70
CA GLN A 46 -9.26 -12.71 -6.24
C GLN A 46 -10.69 -12.18 -6.00
N VAL A 47 -11.69 -13.01 -6.27
CA VAL A 47 -13.10 -12.67 -6.05
C VAL A 47 -13.41 -12.66 -4.54
N GLY A 48 -14.18 -11.67 -4.09
CA GLY A 48 -14.71 -11.63 -2.72
C GLY A 48 -13.83 -10.89 -1.70
N LEU A 49 -12.74 -10.23 -2.15
CA LEU A 49 -11.95 -9.38 -1.27
C LEU A 49 -12.70 -8.10 -0.88
N PRO A 50 -12.53 -7.63 0.36
CA PRO A 50 -13.28 -6.49 0.90
C PRO A 50 -12.87 -5.15 0.28
N ALA A 51 -11.65 -5.06 -0.27
CA ALA A 51 -11.09 -3.86 -0.85
C ALA A 51 -9.90 -4.18 -1.78
N TYR A 52 -9.64 -3.28 -2.71
CA TYR A 52 -8.47 -3.28 -3.59
C TYR A 52 -7.80 -1.89 -3.46
N PRO A 53 -6.47 -1.79 -3.20
CA PRO A 53 -5.79 -0.49 -3.09
C PRO A 53 -5.79 0.28 -4.42
N ASN A 54 -5.95 1.61 -4.39
CA ASN A 54 -6.02 2.41 -5.62
C ASN A 54 -4.79 2.26 -6.52
N GLU A 55 -3.62 2.01 -5.93
CA GLU A 55 -2.38 1.77 -6.67
C GLU A 55 -1.52 0.71 -5.94
N ILE A 56 -0.82 -0.14 -6.71
CA ILE A 56 0.21 -1.07 -6.20
C ILE A 56 1.50 -0.77 -6.95
N VAL A 57 2.52 -0.32 -6.21
CA VAL A 57 3.79 0.16 -6.77
C VAL A 57 4.92 -0.72 -6.28
N ALA A 58 5.75 -1.17 -7.23
CA ALA A 58 6.96 -1.92 -6.91
C ALA A 58 7.99 -0.98 -6.28
N CYS A 59 8.45 -1.32 -5.08
CA CYS A 59 9.44 -0.57 -4.32
C CYS A 59 10.17 -1.52 -3.38
N ASP A 60 11.50 -1.44 -3.31
CA ASP A 60 12.26 -2.14 -2.25
C ASP A 60 11.96 -1.46 -0.91
N VAL A 61 10.98 -1.99 -0.18
CA VAL A 61 10.50 -1.44 1.09
C VAL A 61 11.49 -1.59 2.24
N PHE A 62 12.55 -2.40 2.06
CA PHE A 62 13.65 -2.50 3.02
C PHE A 62 14.77 -1.49 2.73
N ASN A 63 14.79 -0.89 1.54
CA ASN A 63 15.71 0.17 1.19
C ASN A 63 15.09 1.55 1.50
N PRO A 64 15.51 2.22 2.59
CA PRO A 64 14.92 3.50 2.96
C PRO A 64 15.14 4.60 1.91
N LEU A 65 16.22 4.53 1.13
CA LEU A 65 16.45 5.51 0.06
C LEU A 65 15.47 5.32 -1.09
N ALA A 66 15.18 4.07 -1.48
CA ALA A 66 14.17 3.76 -2.48
C ALA A 66 12.78 4.24 -2.02
N VAL A 67 12.44 4.04 -0.75
CA VAL A 67 11.17 4.52 -0.18
C VAL A 67 11.09 6.06 -0.21
N ILE A 68 12.15 6.75 0.22
CA ILE A 68 12.19 8.22 0.22
C ILE A 68 12.07 8.76 -1.21
N GLU A 69 12.82 8.20 -2.16
CA GLU A 69 12.76 8.59 -3.57
C GLU A 69 11.34 8.40 -4.13
N MET A 70 10.75 7.22 -3.92
CA MET A 70 9.40 6.92 -4.41
C MET A 70 8.34 7.86 -3.84
N ILE A 71 8.45 8.26 -2.57
CA ILE A 71 7.50 9.19 -1.94
C ILE A 71 7.74 10.62 -2.44
N THR A 72 8.99 11.05 -2.55
CA THR A 72 9.34 12.44 -2.92
C THR A 72 9.10 12.74 -4.40
N CYS A 73 9.10 11.72 -5.27
CA CYS A 73 8.76 11.86 -6.68
C CYS A 73 7.24 11.89 -6.99
N ARG A 74 6.37 11.71 -5.99
CA ARG A 74 4.91 11.76 -6.21
C ARG A 74 4.42 13.19 -6.40
N ALA A 75 3.36 13.33 -7.19
CA ALA A 75 2.76 14.64 -7.47
C ALA A 75 2.04 15.24 -6.26
N GLU A 76 1.44 14.40 -5.40
CA GLU A 76 0.75 14.81 -4.18
C GLU A 76 1.55 14.34 -2.95
N THR A 77 1.66 15.18 -1.93
CA THR A 77 2.22 14.76 -0.64
C THR A 77 1.21 13.87 0.10
N PRO A 78 1.59 12.66 0.53
CA PRO A 78 0.68 11.79 1.26
C PRO A 78 0.34 12.40 2.62
N VAL A 79 -0.89 12.18 3.09
CA VAL A 79 -1.31 12.68 4.41
C VAL A 79 -0.79 11.82 5.56
N ALA A 80 -0.39 10.58 5.26
CA ALA A 80 0.27 9.68 6.19
C ALA A 80 0.99 8.55 5.42
N ILE A 81 1.98 7.96 6.08
CA ILE A 81 2.69 6.76 5.64
C ILE A 81 2.61 5.75 6.78
N PHE A 82 2.06 4.57 6.49
CA PHE A 82 2.08 3.43 7.41
C PHE A 82 3.07 2.38 6.92
N SER A 83 3.72 1.71 7.86
CA SER A 83 4.58 0.57 7.57
C SER A 83 4.04 -0.64 8.33
N ASN A 84 3.75 -1.72 7.60
CA ASN A 84 3.38 -3.01 8.16
C ASN A 84 4.56 -3.96 8.03
N SER A 85 5.25 -4.21 9.14
CA SER A 85 6.48 -5.02 9.21
C SER A 85 6.26 -6.37 9.89
N ASP A 86 5.13 -7.02 9.60
CA ASP A 86 4.94 -8.41 9.97
C ASP A 86 5.88 -9.27 9.11
N ARG A 87 6.59 -10.21 9.73
CA ARG A 87 7.52 -11.12 9.05
C ARG A 87 6.80 -12.27 8.38
#